data_AF-A0AAX0WZH4-F1
#
_entry.id   AF-A0AAX0WZH4-F1
#
_cell.length_a   1.000
_cell.length_b   1.000
_cell.length_c   1.000
_cell.angle_alpha   90.00
_cell.angle_beta   90.00
_cell.angle_gamma   90.00
#
_symmetry.space_group_name_H-M   'P 1'
#
loop_
_entity.id
_entity.type
_entity.pdbx_description
1 polymer ?
#
loop_
_entity_poly.entity_id
_entity_poly.type
_entity_poly.pdbx_seq_one_letter_code
_entity_poly.pdbx_strand_id
1 'polypeptide(L)'
;MDLNRLEKMSDFEWQIPKHGKMRVPGIIFASEELILNMDMKVYEQVTNVATLPGIVHGSFAMPDAHWGYGFPIGGVAAFDPDNEGVVSAGGVGFDISCGVRLLSTGLKREEFEPYKEQLADALFAHIPAGVGSKSRINLTMKQMDDMLRGGAVWAVKQGYGERDDLERIEDNGRVEGALPEHVSEHAKKRQKNEMGTLGSGNHYLEIQEVRQIYCEKTAAAFGLAKGDVVVSIHCGSRGLGHQIGTDFLRSMLIYAQEHSIQLVDRELACAPIRSPMGESYLGAMRSGINCALANREIITHFMREVFQNEMPGTQIKLIYDVSHNTCKEETHQVDGKTMRLFVHRKGATRAFGPGHPQLTKDFRQVGQPVIIGGSMGTASYILVGTASAENKSFGSACHGAGRAMSRHQATKKWRGSEIIKQLAQQGIFIRSSSYRGVAEEAPEAYKNVDFVVDAAQASGLTQKVARLAPLVCIKG
;
A
#
# COMPACT_ATOMS: atom_id res chain seq x y z
N MET A 1 16.40 -17.43 3.02
CA MET A 1 15.69 -18.63 2.51
C MET A 1 16.71 -19.58 1.90
N ASP A 2 16.47 -20.90 1.92
CA ASP A 2 17.36 -21.90 1.33
C ASP A 2 17.21 -21.94 -0.21
N LEU A 3 18.28 -21.59 -0.93
CA LEU A 3 18.31 -21.56 -2.40
C LEU A 3 18.09 -22.94 -3.03
N ASN A 4 18.43 -24.03 -2.33
CA ASN A 4 18.28 -25.40 -2.87
C ASN A 4 16.82 -25.82 -3.03
N ARG A 5 15.88 -25.04 -2.48
CA ARG A 5 14.43 -25.26 -2.62
C ARG A 5 13.82 -24.51 -3.79
N LEU A 6 14.61 -23.74 -4.53
CA LEU A 6 14.16 -22.85 -5.59
C LEU A 6 14.82 -23.23 -6.92
N GLU A 7 14.07 -23.11 -8.01
CA GLU A 7 14.62 -23.11 -9.36
C GLU A 7 14.90 -21.67 -9.78
N LYS A 8 16.15 -21.37 -10.16
CA LYS A 8 16.53 -20.05 -10.66
C LYS A 8 16.04 -19.89 -12.10
N MET A 9 15.08 -19.00 -12.34
CA MET A 9 14.54 -18.71 -13.67
C MET A 9 15.33 -17.60 -14.36
N SER A 10 15.76 -16.61 -13.59
CA SER A 10 16.70 -15.55 -14.01
C SER A 10 17.45 -15.03 -12.78
N ASP A 11 18.29 -14.00 -12.93
CA ASP A 11 19.01 -13.38 -11.81
C ASP A 11 18.10 -12.72 -10.76
N PHE A 12 16.84 -12.45 -11.11
CA PHE A 12 15.88 -11.78 -10.23
C PHE A 12 14.54 -12.51 -10.12
N GLU A 13 14.42 -13.71 -10.68
CA GLU A 13 13.17 -14.49 -10.69
C GLU A 13 13.46 -15.94 -10.32
N TRP A 14 12.74 -16.41 -9.31
CA TRP A 14 12.91 -17.74 -8.72
C TRP A 14 11.55 -18.43 -8.66
N GLN A 15 11.55 -19.73 -8.95
CA GLN A 15 10.34 -20.55 -8.91
C GLN A 15 10.42 -21.53 -7.73
N ILE A 16 9.33 -21.64 -6.98
CA ILE A 16 9.05 -22.79 -6.12
C ILE A 16 8.29 -23.80 -6.99
N PRO A 17 8.90 -24.93 -7.39
CA PRO A 17 8.23 -25.91 -8.23
C PRO A 17 6.99 -26.44 -7.55
N LYS A 18 5.94 -26.71 -8.33
CA LYS A 18 4.69 -27.25 -7.80
C LYS A 18 4.95 -28.59 -7.10
N HIS A 19 4.60 -28.69 -5.82
CA HIS A 19 4.70 -29.92 -5.04
C HIS A 19 3.56 -30.03 -4.03
N GLY A 20 3.33 -31.26 -3.52
CA GLY A 20 2.31 -31.52 -2.51
C GLY A 20 0.90 -31.10 -2.97
N LYS A 21 0.26 -30.22 -2.20
CA LYS A 21 -1.10 -29.72 -2.45
C LYS A 21 -1.16 -28.45 -3.31
N MET A 22 -0.01 -27.93 -3.76
CA MET A 22 0.02 -26.75 -4.63
C MET A 22 -0.77 -27.03 -5.90
N ARG A 23 -1.54 -26.06 -6.36
CA ARG A 23 -2.28 -26.08 -7.63
C ARG A 23 -1.46 -25.42 -8.74
N VAL A 24 -0.72 -24.38 -8.38
CA VAL A 24 0.18 -23.57 -9.23
C VAL A 24 1.58 -23.50 -8.59
N PRO A 25 2.65 -23.14 -9.33
CA PRO A 25 3.96 -22.85 -8.72
C PRO A 25 3.92 -21.59 -7.83
N GLY A 26 4.95 -21.41 -7.02
CA GLY A 26 5.27 -20.14 -6.38
C GLY A 26 6.31 -19.38 -7.20
N ILE A 27 6.22 -18.06 -7.29
CA ILE A 27 7.18 -17.21 -8.02
C ILE A 27 7.67 -16.11 -7.08
N ILE A 28 8.98 -15.95 -6.94
CA ILE A 28 9.60 -14.94 -6.10
C ILE A 28 10.47 -14.03 -6.97
N PHE A 29 10.16 -12.74 -6.94
CA PHE A 29 10.97 -11.71 -7.59
C PHE A 29 11.95 -11.14 -6.57
N ALA A 30 13.24 -11.43 -6.71
CA ALA A 30 14.28 -10.99 -5.78
C ALA A 30 15.67 -11.32 -6.34
N SER A 31 16.68 -10.51 -6.00
CA SER A 31 18.08 -10.91 -6.16
C SER A 31 18.42 -12.07 -5.21
N GLU A 32 19.51 -12.77 -5.49
CA GLU A 32 19.99 -13.85 -4.60
C GLU A 32 20.21 -13.36 -3.16
N GLU A 33 20.79 -12.16 -2.98
CA GLU A 33 20.99 -11.55 -1.67
C GLU A 33 19.66 -11.34 -0.92
N LEU A 34 18.62 -10.86 -1.61
CA LEU A 34 17.30 -10.69 -1.01
C LEU A 34 16.67 -12.05 -0.64
N ILE A 35 16.82 -13.08 -1.48
CA ILE A 35 16.35 -14.43 -1.18
C ILE A 35 17.03 -14.98 0.07
N LEU A 36 18.36 -14.87 0.17
CA LEU A 36 19.12 -15.36 1.32
C LEU A 36 18.66 -14.70 2.63
N ASN A 37 18.35 -13.40 2.60
CA ASN A 37 17.84 -12.64 3.75
C ASN A 37 16.33 -12.79 4.01
N MET A 38 15.57 -13.40 3.11
CA MET A 38 14.13 -13.59 3.27
C MET A 38 13.82 -14.75 4.22
N ASP A 39 12.84 -14.58 5.11
CA ASP A 39 12.43 -15.60 6.08
C ASP A 39 11.88 -16.86 5.37
N MET A 40 12.15 -18.05 5.92
CA MET A 40 11.54 -19.31 5.46
C MET A 40 10.01 -19.29 5.55
N LYS A 41 9.42 -18.48 6.43
CA LYS A 41 7.98 -18.25 6.48
C LYS A 41 7.43 -17.67 5.18
N VAL A 42 8.20 -16.91 4.41
CA VAL A 42 7.74 -16.44 3.09
C VAL A 42 7.60 -17.62 2.13
N TYR A 43 8.57 -18.54 2.09
CA TYR A 43 8.49 -19.77 1.31
C TYR A 43 7.24 -20.57 1.66
N GLU A 44 7.00 -20.77 2.96
CA GLU A 44 5.84 -21.51 3.47
C GLU A 44 4.53 -20.83 3.04
N GLN A 45 4.42 -19.51 3.21
CA GLN A 45 3.20 -18.78 2.88
C GLN A 45 2.91 -18.73 1.38
N VAL A 46 3.94 -18.56 0.53
CA VAL A 46 3.78 -18.66 -0.94
C VAL A 46 3.31 -20.06 -1.33
N THR A 47 3.91 -21.10 -0.76
CA THR A 47 3.51 -22.50 -0.99
C THR A 47 2.07 -22.76 -0.54
N ASN A 48 1.68 -22.22 0.62
CA ASN A 48 0.35 -22.39 1.18
C ASN A 48 -0.72 -21.68 0.33
N VAL A 49 -0.47 -20.43 -0.08
CA VAL A 49 -1.37 -19.67 -0.97
C VAL A 49 -1.56 -20.40 -2.30
N ALA A 50 -0.50 -21.02 -2.84
CA ALA A 50 -0.57 -21.80 -4.06
C ALA A 50 -1.49 -23.03 -4.00
N THR A 51 -1.99 -23.42 -2.81
CA THR A 51 -2.96 -24.53 -2.64
C THR A 51 -4.43 -24.09 -2.78
N LEU A 52 -4.70 -22.79 -2.73
CA LEU A 52 -6.06 -22.25 -2.62
C LEU A 52 -6.88 -22.49 -3.92
N PRO A 53 -8.17 -22.86 -3.82
CA PRO A 53 -9.02 -23.14 -4.97
C PRO A 53 -9.14 -21.95 -5.94
N GLY A 54 -9.14 -22.24 -7.24
CA GLY A 54 -9.26 -21.24 -8.31
C GLY A 54 -8.09 -20.28 -8.47
N ILE A 55 -6.95 -20.49 -7.79
CA ILE A 55 -5.75 -19.67 -8.03
C ILE A 55 -5.23 -19.85 -9.47
N VAL A 56 -4.83 -18.75 -10.11
CA VAL A 56 -4.41 -18.70 -11.50
C VAL A 56 -2.91 -18.40 -11.61
N HIS A 57 -2.21 -19.15 -12.47
CA HIS A 57 -0.79 -19.07 -12.85
C HIS A 57 0.25 -19.24 -11.73
N GLY A 58 0.14 -18.54 -10.60
CA GLY A 58 1.13 -18.58 -9.54
C GLY A 58 0.70 -17.91 -8.24
N SER A 59 1.41 -18.24 -7.16
CA SER A 59 1.47 -17.40 -5.97
C SER A 59 2.75 -16.58 -6.01
N PHE A 60 2.64 -15.26 -5.98
CA PHE A 60 3.77 -14.36 -6.21
C PHE A 60 4.22 -13.68 -4.92
N ALA A 61 5.54 -13.57 -4.75
CA ALA A 61 6.19 -12.77 -3.73
C ALA A 61 7.08 -11.70 -4.37
N MET A 62 6.85 -10.45 -3.97
CA MET A 62 7.60 -9.27 -4.39
C MET A 62 8.95 -9.19 -3.64
N PRO A 63 9.91 -8.35 -4.10
CA PRO A 63 11.25 -8.29 -3.48
C PRO A 63 11.24 -7.85 -2.01
N ASP A 64 10.22 -7.10 -1.59
CA ASP A 64 9.98 -6.66 -0.21
C ASP A 64 9.28 -7.71 0.66
N ALA A 65 9.03 -8.91 0.13
CA ALA A 65 8.21 -9.90 0.83
C ALA A 65 8.77 -10.35 2.18
N HIS A 66 7.88 -10.49 3.15
CA HIS A 66 8.19 -10.92 4.52
C HIS A 66 6.97 -11.57 5.17
N TRP A 67 7.18 -12.16 6.34
CA TRP A 67 6.16 -12.88 7.08
C TRP A 67 4.90 -12.02 7.31
N GLY A 68 3.76 -12.51 6.85
CA GLY A 68 2.44 -11.92 7.09
C GLY A 68 1.48 -12.86 7.82
N TYR A 69 0.20 -12.52 7.82
CA TYR A 69 -0.89 -13.39 8.31
C TYR A 69 -1.53 -14.19 7.17
N GLY A 70 -1.31 -15.51 7.11
CA GLY A 70 -1.76 -16.39 6.02
C GLY A 70 -0.99 -16.19 4.71
N PHE A 71 -1.17 -15.03 4.08
CA PHE A 71 -0.40 -14.59 2.91
C PHE A 71 0.85 -13.82 3.37
N PRO A 72 1.97 -13.91 2.63
CA PRO A 72 3.12 -13.05 2.90
C PRO A 72 2.72 -11.59 2.64
N ILE A 73 3.30 -10.65 3.39
CA ILE A 73 3.32 -9.25 2.96
C ILE A 73 4.29 -9.19 1.78
N GLY A 74 4.01 -8.38 0.76
CA GLY A 74 4.65 -8.52 -0.56
C GLY A 74 4.00 -9.59 -1.43
N GLY A 75 2.81 -10.09 -1.07
CA GLY A 75 2.15 -11.19 -1.74
C GLY A 75 1.13 -10.74 -2.80
N VAL A 76 1.08 -11.46 -3.93
CA VAL A 76 0.03 -11.34 -4.95
C VAL A 76 -0.50 -12.72 -5.32
N ALA A 77 -1.82 -12.85 -5.45
CA ALA A 77 -2.46 -14.02 -6.02
C ALA A 77 -3.77 -13.62 -6.70
N ALA A 78 -4.07 -14.21 -7.85
CA ALA A 78 -5.30 -13.96 -8.59
C ALA A 78 -6.17 -15.21 -8.61
N PHE A 79 -7.48 -15.03 -8.40
CA PHE A 79 -8.44 -16.11 -8.30
C PHE A 79 -9.56 -15.97 -9.32
N ASP A 80 -9.91 -17.06 -9.99
CA ASP A 80 -10.98 -17.11 -10.98
C ASP A 80 -12.35 -17.30 -10.30
N PRO A 81 -13.24 -16.29 -10.29
CA PRO A 81 -14.54 -16.37 -9.64
C PRO A 81 -15.48 -17.39 -10.29
N ASP A 82 -15.21 -17.80 -11.53
CA ASP A 82 -15.98 -18.77 -12.29
C ASP A 82 -15.46 -20.22 -12.10
N ASN A 83 -14.30 -20.41 -11.47
CA ASN A 83 -13.66 -21.72 -11.28
C ASN A 83 -13.17 -21.92 -9.83
N GLU A 84 -14.11 -22.00 -8.89
CA GLU A 84 -13.87 -22.22 -7.46
C GLU A 84 -13.03 -21.12 -6.76
N GLY A 85 -12.76 -19.99 -7.41
CA GLY A 85 -11.92 -18.92 -6.86
C GLY A 85 -12.43 -18.40 -5.52
N VAL A 86 -11.47 -18.11 -4.65
CA VAL A 86 -11.72 -17.70 -3.27
C VAL A 86 -11.31 -16.26 -3.02
N VAL A 87 -11.92 -15.66 -2.00
CA VAL A 87 -11.49 -14.40 -1.41
C VAL A 87 -11.07 -14.65 0.05
N SER A 88 -9.87 -14.16 0.42
CA SER A 88 -9.33 -14.26 1.78
C SER A 88 -9.06 -12.88 2.37
N ALA A 89 -9.54 -12.66 3.60
CA ALA A 89 -9.17 -11.47 4.37
C ALA A 89 -7.66 -11.42 4.68
N GLY A 90 -7.04 -12.58 4.91
CA GLY A 90 -5.60 -12.72 5.11
C GLY A 90 -4.79 -12.34 3.87
N GLY A 91 -5.35 -12.51 2.66
CA GLY A 91 -4.75 -12.12 1.38
C GLY A 91 -4.89 -10.64 1.01
N VAL A 92 -5.77 -9.90 1.67
CA VAL A 92 -5.86 -8.43 1.55
C VAL A 92 -5.00 -7.75 2.62
N GLY A 93 -5.01 -8.29 3.84
CA GLY A 93 -4.38 -7.68 5.01
C GLY A 93 -5.38 -6.89 5.86
N PHE A 94 -5.00 -6.64 7.12
CA PHE A 94 -5.87 -6.00 8.11
C PHE A 94 -6.09 -4.52 7.82
N ASP A 95 -5.05 -3.75 7.48
CA ASP A 95 -5.24 -2.35 7.09
C ASP A 95 -5.63 -2.27 5.60
N ILE A 96 -6.92 -2.53 5.36
CA ILE A 96 -7.52 -2.52 4.03
C ILE A 96 -7.25 -1.17 3.37
N SER A 97 -6.73 -1.20 2.15
CA SER A 97 -6.38 -0.03 1.36
C SER A 97 -5.41 0.92 2.06
N CYS A 98 -4.56 0.40 2.96
CA CYS A 98 -3.27 1.04 3.21
C CYS A 98 -2.61 1.34 1.87
N GLY A 99 -2.11 2.55 1.71
CA GLY A 99 -1.68 3.07 0.43
C GLY A 99 -0.88 4.34 0.57
N VAL A 100 -0.27 4.75 -0.53
CA VAL A 100 0.57 5.93 -0.59
C VAL A 100 0.01 6.89 -1.63
N ARG A 101 -0.08 8.15 -1.22
CA ARG A 101 -0.39 9.29 -2.07
C ARG A 101 0.86 10.14 -2.24
N LEU A 102 1.11 10.65 -3.43
CA LEU A 102 2.22 11.56 -3.73
C LEU A 102 1.69 12.87 -4.32
N LEU A 103 2.13 14.00 -3.79
CA LEU A 103 1.74 15.34 -4.23
C LEU A 103 2.98 16.17 -4.61
N SER A 104 2.87 16.94 -5.69
CA SER A 104 3.84 18.00 -6.00
C SER A 104 3.45 19.27 -5.28
N THR A 105 4.42 19.96 -4.69
CA THR A 105 4.18 21.25 -4.01
C THR A 105 4.33 22.46 -4.93
N GLY A 106 4.96 22.27 -6.09
CA GLY A 106 5.43 23.37 -6.95
C GLY A 106 6.67 24.11 -6.44
N LEU A 107 7.19 23.76 -5.25
CA LEU A 107 8.37 24.39 -4.65
C LEU A 107 9.66 23.65 -5.03
N LYS A 108 10.75 24.40 -5.07
CA LYS A 108 12.12 23.86 -5.02
C LYS A 108 12.63 23.77 -3.59
N ARG A 109 13.65 22.93 -3.41
CA ARG A 109 14.31 22.70 -2.11
C ARG A 109 14.72 24.00 -1.41
N GLU A 110 15.26 24.96 -2.16
CA GLU A 110 15.77 26.23 -1.64
C GLU A 110 14.63 27.13 -1.12
N GLU A 111 13.45 27.08 -1.75
CA GLU A 111 12.26 27.84 -1.34
C GLU A 111 11.61 27.24 -0.07
N PHE A 112 11.65 25.92 0.05
CA PHE A 112 11.10 25.20 1.20
C PHE A 112 12.00 25.29 2.45
N GLU A 113 13.32 25.33 2.29
CA GLU A 113 14.26 25.17 3.42
C GLU A 113 14.06 26.17 4.57
N PRO A 114 13.81 27.47 4.32
CA PRO A 114 13.56 28.43 5.40
C PRO A 114 12.30 28.13 6.23
N TYR A 115 11.32 27.42 5.67
CA TYR A 115 10.02 27.12 6.29
C TYR A 115 9.94 25.71 6.88
N LYS A 116 10.99 24.91 6.73
CA LYS A 116 10.98 23.47 6.99
C LYS A 116 10.54 23.10 8.41
N GLU A 117 11.13 23.72 9.42
CA GLU A 117 10.81 23.42 10.82
C GLU A 117 9.39 23.87 11.18
N GLN A 118 9.04 25.10 10.78
CA GLN A 118 7.72 25.68 10.99
C GLN A 118 6.61 24.84 10.34
N LEU A 119 6.79 24.41 9.10
CA LEU A 119 5.87 23.51 8.41
C LEU A 119 5.79 22.14 9.10
N ALA A 120 6.92 21.57 9.54
CA ALA A 120 6.92 20.31 10.26
C ALA A 120 6.06 20.37 11.54
N ASP A 121 6.22 21.45 12.32
CA ASP A 121 5.46 21.70 13.53
C ASP A 121 3.97 21.95 13.24
N ALA A 122 3.68 22.82 12.26
CA ALA A 122 2.31 23.15 11.88
C ALA A 122 1.55 21.93 11.35
N LEU A 123 2.17 21.14 10.47
CA LEU A 123 1.55 19.91 9.95
C LEU A 123 1.31 18.89 11.06
N PHE A 124 2.26 18.71 11.99
CA PHE A 124 2.09 17.77 13.11
C PHE A 124 0.98 18.20 14.07
N ALA A 125 0.82 19.51 14.27
CA ALA A 125 -0.26 20.06 15.08
C ALA A 125 -1.64 19.90 14.41
N HIS A 126 -1.73 20.05 13.09
CA HIS A 126 -2.99 20.05 12.35
C HIS A 126 -3.43 18.67 11.86
N ILE A 127 -2.51 17.71 11.68
CA ILE A 127 -2.80 16.37 11.17
C ILE A 127 -2.53 15.34 12.28
N PRO A 128 -3.58 14.85 12.97
CA PRO A 128 -3.40 13.94 14.08
C PRO A 128 -2.73 12.63 13.65
N ALA A 129 -1.70 12.23 14.40
CA ALA A 129 -0.96 10.98 14.23
C ALA A 129 -0.89 10.21 15.55
N GLY A 130 -0.81 8.88 15.46
CA GLY A 130 -0.71 7.98 16.61
C GLY A 130 -1.95 7.12 16.88
N VAL A 131 -1.79 6.17 17.81
CA VAL A 131 -2.86 5.24 18.20
C VAL A 131 -3.95 6.02 18.96
N GLY A 132 -5.20 5.92 18.49
CA GLY A 132 -6.36 6.53 19.14
C GLY A 132 -6.48 8.04 18.93
N SER A 133 -5.62 8.63 18.10
CA SER A 133 -5.72 10.03 17.71
C SER A 133 -7.03 10.30 16.97
N LYS A 134 -7.63 11.45 17.26
CA LYS A 134 -8.93 11.87 16.72
C LYS A 134 -8.79 13.18 15.99
N SER A 135 -9.60 13.40 14.96
CA SER A 135 -9.67 14.69 14.28
C SER A 135 -10.90 15.50 14.71
N ARG A 136 -11.00 16.71 14.15
CA ARG A 136 -12.19 17.57 14.24
C ARG A 136 -13.42 17.00 13.53
N ILE A 137 -13.28 15.92 12.77
CA ILE A 137 -14.37 15.28 12.03
C ILE A 137 -15.00 14.20 12.89
N ASN A 138 -16.32 14.30 13.10
CA ASN A 138 -17.12 13.31 13.79
C ASN A 138 -18.32 12.96 12.91
N LEU A 139 -18.37 11.71 12.45
CA LEU A 139 -19.44 11.24 11.56
C LEU A 139 -20.60 10.64 12.35
N THR A 140 -21.82 11.01 11.97
CA THR A 140 -23.01 10.20 12.30
C THR A 140 -22.97 8.85 11.58
N MET A 141 -23.77 7.88 12.01
CA MET A 141 -23.84 6.57 11.33
C MET A 141 -24.26 6.70 9.86
N LYS A 142 -25.20 7.62 9.55
CA LYS A 142 -25.60 7.89 8.18
C LYS A 142 -24.45 8.44 7.34
N GLN A 143 -23.73 9.45 7.86
CA GLN A 143 -22.57 10.02 7.17
C GLN A 143 -21.42 9.00 7.02
N MET A 144 -21.26 8.10 8.00
CA MET A 144 -20.32 6.98 7.91
C MET A 144 -20.69 6.09 6.72
N ASP A 145 -21.95 5.68 6.59
CA ASP A 145 -22.39 4.85 5.45
C ASP A 145 -22.26 5.58 4.11
N ASP A 146 -22.58 6.87 4.05
CA ASP A 146 -22.38 7.70 2.86
C ASP A 146 -20.90 7.77 2.46
N MET A 147 -20.00 7.91 3.44
CA MET A 147 -18.55 7.89 3.24
C MET A 147 -18.07 6.51 2.77
N LEU A 148 -18.54 5.43 3.39
CA LEU A 148 -18.18 4.06 3.04
C LEU A 148 -18.63 3.68 1.61
N ARG A 149 -19.72 4.27 1.11
CA ARG A 149 -20.12 4.13 -0.30
C ARG A 149 -19.39 5.09 -1.24
N GLY A 150 -19.03 6.27 -0.76
CA GLY A 150 -18.61 7.39 -1.61
C GLY A 150 -17.10 7.61 -1.72
N GLY A 151 -16.29 7.11 -0.79
CA GLY A 151 -14.83 7.25 -0.84
C GLY A 151 -14.34 8.70 -0.90
N ALA A 152 -13.25 8.96 -1.64
CA ALA A 152 -12.74 10.31 -1.85
C ALA A 152 -13.76 11.20 -2.59
N VAL A 153 -14.64 10.64 -3.43
CA VAL A 153 -15.73 11.40 -4.06
C VAL A 153 -16.68 11.99 -3.01
N TRP A 154 -16.93 11.27 -1.91
CA TRP A 154 -17.68 11.82 -0.78
C TRP A 154 -16.89 12.94 -0.08
N ALA A 155 -15.59 12.74 0.16
CA ALA A 155 -14.75 13.75 0.82
C ALA A 155 -14.75 15.08 0.04
N VAL A 156 -14.54 15.03 -1.28
CA VAL A 156 -14.59 16.21 -2.16
C VAL A 156 -15.96 16.89 -2.10
N LYS A 157 -17.06 16.12 -2.10
CA LYS A 157 -18.41 16.69 -1.94
C LYS A 157 -18.65 17.36 -0.59
N GLN A 158 -17.92 16.95 0.46
CA GLN A 158 -17.96 17.60 1.77
C GLN A 158 -17.01 18.82 1.87
N GLY A 159 -16.31 19.17 0.78
CA GLY A 159 -15.35 20.27 0.75
C GLY A 159 -13.91 19.88 1.09
N TYR A 160 -13.61 18.59 1.23
CA TYR A 160 -12.26 18.10 1.47
C TYR A 160 -11.62 17.63 0.17
N GLY A 161 -10.62 18.38 -0.30
CA GLY A 161 -9.92 18.09 -1.54
C GLY A 161 -10.46 18.87 -2.73
N GLU A 162 -9.97 18.55 -3.92
CA GLU A 162 -10.35 19.18 -5.17
C GLU A 162 -10.91 18.13 -6.15
N ARG A 163 -11.76 18.57 -7.09
CA ARG A 163 -12.37 17.65 -8.07
C ARG A 163 -11.31 16.97 -8.95
N ASP A 164 -10.26 17.69 -9.30
CA ASP A 164 -9.18 17.21 -10.17
C ASP A 164 -8.34 16.12 -9.48
N ASP A 165 -8.36 16.05 -8.15
CA ASP A 165 -7.68 14.97 -7.42
C ASP A 165 -8.28 13.60 -7.77
N LEU A 166 -9.60 13.52 -7.99
CA LEU A 166 -10.29 12.25 -8.22
C LEU A 166 -9.72 11.48 -9.41
N GLU A 167 -9.37 12.16 -10.51
CA GLU A 167 -8.81 11.51 -11.71
C GLU A 167 -7.38 10.96 -11.50
N ARG A 168 -6.74 11.31 -10.38
CA ARG A 168 -5.39 10.89 -10.00
C ARG A 168 -5.39 9.93 -8.81
N ILE A 169 -6.56 9.49 -8.36
CA ILE A 169 -6.70 8.45 -7.36
C ILE A 169 -7.08 7.14 -8.05
N GLU A 170 -6.52 6.04 -7.58
CA GLU A 170 -6.93 4.71 -8.03
C GLU A 170 -8.46 4.55 -8.00
N ASP A 171 -9.01 3.98 -9.08
CA ASP A 171 -10.47 3.83 -9.28
C ASP A 171 -11.25 5.15 -9.19
N ASN A 172 -10.61 6.25 -9.58
CA ASN A 172 -11.16 7.60 -9.54
C ASN A 172 -11.66 8.01 -8.13
N GLY A 173 -11.01 7.51 -7.09
CA GLY A 173 -11.32 7.84 -5.70
C GLY A 173 -12.51 7.09 -5.09
N ARG A 174 -13.10 6.12 -5.79
CA ARG A 174 -14.22 5.32 -5.27
C ARG A 174 -14.30 3.95 -5.94
N VAL A 175 -14.28 2.89 -5.13
CA VAL A 175 -14.65 1.56 -5.59
C VAL A 175 -16.16 1.35 -5.43
N GLU A 176 -16.80 0.88 -6.49
CA GLU A 176 -18.24 0.58 -6.52
C GLU A 176 -18.56 -0.76 -5.83
N GLY A 177 -19.85 -0.97 -5.51
CA GLY A 177 -20.29 -2.22 -4.86
C GLY A 177 -19.89 -2.34 -3.39
N ALA A 178 -19.57 -1.22 -2.72
CA ALA A 178 -19.41 -1.16 -1.27
C ALA A 178 -20.75 -1.37 -0.56
N LEU A 179 -20.77 -2.24 0.43
CA LEU A 179 -21.94 -2.62 1.23
C LEU A 179 -21.68 -2.33 2.73
N PRO A 180 -21.85 -1.07 3.19
CA PRO A 180 -21.68 -0.66 4.59
C PRO A 180 -22.50 -1.47 5.60
N GLU A 181 -23.60 -2.09 5.18
CA GLU A 181 -24.42 -3.00 5.99
C GLU A 181 -23.64 -4.25 6.45
N HIS A 182 -22.61 -4.65 5.72
CA HIS A 182 -21.71 -5.75 6.09
C HIS A 182 -20.51 -5.28 6.93
N VAL A 183 -20.39 -3.98 7.21
CA VAL A 183 -19.40 -3.43 8.13
C VAL A 183 -20.00 -3.39 9.53
N SER A 184 -19.35 -4.06 10.48
CA SER A 184 -19.88 -4.17 11.84
C SER A 184 -20.03 -2.80 12.53
N GLU A 185 -21.02 -2.68 13.40
CA GLU A 185 -21.21 -1.50 14.25
C GLU A 185 -19.96 -1.19 15.09
N HIS A 186 -19.21 -2.23 15.49
CA HIS A 186 -17.96 -2.04 16.19
C HIS A 186 -16.89 -1.38 15.31
N ALA A 187 -16.73 -1.82 14.05
CA ALA A 187 -15.83 -1.19 13.09
C ALA A 187 -16.18 0.29 12.85
N LYS A 188 -17.47 0.59 12.64
CA LYS A 188 -17.96 1.97 12.44
C LYS A 188 -17.72 2.85 13.68
N LYS A 189 -17.96 2.33 14.89
CA LYS A 189 -17.68 3.04 16.15
C LYS A 189 -16.19 3.35 16.33
N ARG A 190 -15.29 2.44 15.96
CA ARG A 190 -13.84 2.68 15.97
C ARG A 190 -13.45 3.81 15.01
N GLN A 191 -14.07 3.88 13.83
CA GLN A 191 -13.76 4.89 12.82
C GLN A 191 -14.33 6.28 13.09
N LYS A 192 -15.39 6.38 13.90
CA LYS A 192 -16.23 7.57 14.08
C LYS A 192 -15.48 8.90 14.19
N ASN A 193 -14.33 8.91 14.85
CA ASN A 193 -13.50 10.11 15.08
C ASN A 193 -12.11 10.03 14.44
N GLU A 194 -11.83 9.05 13.56
CA GLU A 194 -10.49 8.78 13.00
C GLU A 194 -10.31 9.27 11.56
N MET A 195 -11.33 9.93 10.96
CA MET A 195 -11.19 10.51 9.62
C MET A 195 -10.21 11.70 9.62
N GLY A 196 -9.35 11.81 8.62
CA GLY A 196 -8.31 12.84 8.58
C GLY A 196 -7.15 12.59 9.54
N THR A 197 -6.85 11.33 9.88
CA THR A 197 -5.74 10.96 10.77
C THR A 197 -4.76 9.99 10.10
N LEU A 198 -3.47 10.13 10.39
CA LEU A 198 -2.43 9.22 9.87
C LEU A 198 -2.52 7.85 10.52
N GLY A 199 -2.62 7.83 11.85
CA GLY A 199 -2.42 6.64 12.65
C GLY A 199 -0.99 6.38 13.06
N SER A 200 -0.66 5.12 13.31
CA SER A 200 0.61 4.64 13.82
C SER A 200 1.21 3.54 12.93
N GLY A 201 2.34 2.97 13.36
CA GLY A 201 3.06 1.96 12.58
C GLY A 201 3.87 2.62 11.48
N ASN A 202 3.83 2.06 10.27
CA ASN A 202 4.55 2.60 9.11
C ASN A 202 3.84 3.79 8.45
N HIS A 203 2.79 4.35 9.06
CA HIS A 203 2.06 5.49 8.51
C HIS A 203 2.78 6.81 8.76
N TYR A 204 2.80 7.67 7.75
CA TYR A 204 3.49 8.95 7.80
C TYR A 204 2.91 9.98 6.83
N LEU A 205 3.24 11.24 7.09
CA LEU A 205 3.31 12.30 6.08
C LEU A 205 4.77 12.71 5.96
N GLU A 206 5.34 12.66 4.76
CA GLU A 206 6.75 12.93 4.55
C GLU A 206 6.96 13.96 3.43
N ILE A 207 7.65 15.05 3.75
CA ILE A 207 8.12 16.02 2.76
C ILE A 207 9.49 15.57 2.28
N GLN A 208 9.67 15.52 0.96
CA GLN A 208 10.83 14.89 0.32
C GLN A 208 11.34 15.76 -0.83
N GLU A 209 12.62 15.63 -1.15
CA GLU A 209 13.23 16.24 -2.33
C GLU A 209 13.41 15.20 -3.44
N VAL A 210 13.07 15.55 -4.68
CA VAL A 210 13.44 14.78 -5.87
C VAL A 210 14.94 14.91 -6.12
N ARG A 211 15.72 13.95 -5.63
CA ARG A 211 17.19 14.00 -5.72
C ARG A 211 17.74 13.55 -7.06
N GLN A 212 17.07 12.61 -7.71
CA GLN A 212 17.52 12.03 -8.97
C GLN A 212 16.34 11.67 -9.86
N ILE A 213 16.47 11.96 -11.16
CA ILE A 213 15.59 11.49 -12.22
C ILE A 213 16.32 10.39 -13.00
N TYR A 214 15.64 9.27 -13.23
CA TYR A 214 16.13 8.14 -14.03
C TYR A 214 15.50 8.10 -15.42
N CYS A 215 14.26 8.61 -15.55
CA CYS A 215 13.54 8.67 -16.82
C CYS A 215 12.89 10.05 -17.01
N GLU A 216 13.56 10.92 -17.75
CA GLU A 216 13.11 12.31 -18.00
C GLU A 216 11.71 12.38 -18.62
N LYS A 217 11.42 11.54 -19.62
CA LYS A 217 10.12 11.52 -20.29
C LYS A 217 8.97 11.20 -19.32
N THR A 218 9.14 10.16 -18.49
CA THR A 218 8.11 9.76 -17.54
C THR A 218 8.02 10.74 -16.38
N ALA A 219 9.14 11.27 -15.89
CA ALA A 219 9.16 12.29 -14.85
C ALA A 219 8.42 13.56 -15.30
N ALA A 220 8.65 14.03 -16.53
CA ALA A 220 7.92 15.15 -17.10
C ALA A 220 6.41 14.88 -17.21
N ALA A 221 6.00 13.67 -17.61
CA ALA A 221 4.58 13.28 -17.64
C ALA A 221 3.94 13.28 -16.23
N PHE A 222 4.72 12.98 -15.19
CA PHE A 222 4.27 13.06 -13.80
C PHE A 222 4.38 14.47 -13.20
N GLY A 223 4.92 15.44 -13.94
CA GLY A 223 5.16 16.81 -13.47
C GLY A 223 6.27 16.88 -12.40
N LEU A 224 7.34 16.10 -12.58
CA LEU A 224 8.48 16.00 -11.67
C LEU A 224 9.78 16.46 -12.32
N ALA A 225 10.57 17.20 -11.57
CA ALA A 225 11.92 17.60 -11.93
C ALA A 225 12.86 17.46 -10.71
N LYS A 226 14.17 17.37 -10.98
CA LYS A 226 15.18 17.38 -9.93
C LYS A 226 15.07 18.65 -9.08
N GLY A 227 15.21 18.49 -7.77
CA GLY A 227 15.12 19.55 -6.77
C GLY A 227 13.69 19.94 -6.38
N ASP A 228 12.66 19.35 -6.99
CA ASP A 228 11.27 19.55 -6.58
C ASP A 228 11.06 19.03 -5.16
N VAL A 229 10.22 19.74 -4.41
CA VAL A 229 9.69 19.30 -3.13
C VAL A 229 8.35 18.61 -3.37
N VAL A 230 8.25 17.39 -2.90
CA VAL A 230 7.04 16.56 -2.97
C VAL A 230 6.62 16.14 -1.57
N VAL A 231 5.35 15.78 -1.41
CA VAL A 231 4.84 15.23 -0.16
C VAL A 231 4.23 13.86 -0.42
N SER A 232 4.58 12.89 0.40
CA SER A 232 3.91 11.60 0.44
C SER A 232 3.06 11.44 1.70
N ILE A 233 1.86 10.88 1.54
CA ILE A 233 0.96 10.52 2.63
C ILE A 233 0.75 9.01 2.57
N HIS A 234 1.21 8.31 3.60
CA HIS A 234 1.03 6.86 3.76
C HIS A 234 0.09 6.58 4.93
N CYS A 235 -1.13 6.14 4.63
CA CYS A 235 -2.07 5.63 5.61
C CYS A 235 -3.14 4.75 4.95
N GLY A 236 -3.99 4.12 5.77
CA GLY A 236 -5.07 3.24 5.32
C GLY A 236 -6.43 3.55 5.94
N SER A 237 -7.22 2.51 6.12
CA SER A 237 -8.60 2.55 6.62
C SER A 237 -8.70 2.53 8.14
N ARG A 238 -7.58 2.76 8.83
CA ARG A 238 -7.49 2.98 10.27
C ARG A 238 -8.10 1.81 11.06
N GLY A 239 -8.82 2.09 12.15
CA GLY A 239 -9.48 1.05 12.94
C GLY A 239 -10.55 0.27 12.18
N LEU A 240 -11.16 0.87 11.14
CA LEU A 240 -12.27 0.27 10.38
C LEU A 240 -11.83 -0.98 9.63
N GLY A 241 -10.82 -0.87 8.76
CA GLY A 241 -10.35 -2.01 7.96
C GLY A 241 -9.80 -3.13 8.82
N HIS A 242 -9.04 -2.78 9.87
CA HIS A 242 -8.54 -3.78 10.81
C HIS A 242 -9.68 -4.58 11.42
N GLN A 243 -10.77 -3.90 11.80
CA GLN A 243 -11.92 -4.59 12.38
C GLN A 243 -12.64 -5.45 11.35
N ILE A 244 -12.82 -4.98 10.11
CA ILE A 244 -13.38 -5.77 9.01
C ILE A 244 -12.54 -7.04 8.79
N GLY A 245 -11.21 -6.92 8.69
CA GLY A 245 -10.32 -8.08 8.57
C GLY A 245 -10.45 -9.05 9.74
N THR A 246 -10.58 -8.55 10.96
CA THR A 246 -10.75 -9.36 12.18
C THR A 246 -12.08 -10.12 12.18
N ASP A 247 -13.17 -9.43 11.85
CA ASP A 247 -14.52 -9.98 11.85
C ASP A 247 -14.65 -11.07 10.78
N PHE A 248 -14.22 -10.78 9.55
CA PHE A 248 -14.35 -11.70 8.43
C PHE A 248 -13.37 -12.85 8.46
N LEU A 249 -12.18 -12.67 8.99
CA LEU A 249 -11.25 -13.79 9.16
C LEU A 249 -11.85 -14.87 10.09
N ARG A 250 -12.48 -14.44 11.18
CA ARG A 250 -13.16 -15.36 12.10
C ARG A 250 -14.33 -16.07 11.43
N SER A 251 -15.19 -15.33 10.71
CA SER A 251 -16.36 -15.92 10.05
C SER A 251 -15.97 -16.83 8.88
N MET A 252 -14.94 -16.47 8.09
CA MET A 252 -14.42 -17.29 7.01
C MET A 252 -13.79 -18.59 7.52
N LEU A 253 -13.16 -18.60 8.70
CA LEU A 253 -12.61 -19.82 9.26
C LEU A 253 -13.73 -20.83 9.60
N ILE A 254 -14.83 -20.34 10.17
CA ILE A 254 -16.03 -21.16 10.45
C ILE A 254 -16.65 -21.63 9.13
N TYR A 255 -16.85 -20.70 8.19
CA TYR A 255 -17.43 -20.98 6.87
C TYR A 255 -16.64 -22.06 6.12
N ALA A 256 -15.30 -21.97 6.11
CA ALA A 256 -14.42 -22.93 5.48
C ALA A 256 -14.55 -24.34 6.08
N GLN A 257 -14.74 -24.45 7.40
CA GLN A 257 -14.99 -25.72 8.07
C GLN A 257 -16.35 -26.31 7.67
N GLU A 258 -17.41 -25.50 7.67
CA GLU A 258 -18.77 -25.92 7.30
C GLU A 258 -18.89 -26.35 5.83
N HIS A 259 -18.10 -25.72 4.94
CA HIS A 259 -18.14 -25.98 3.50
C HIS A 259 -16.95 -26.84 3.02
N SER A 260 -16.24 -27.50 3.93
CA SER A 260 -15.14 -28.43 3.63
C SER A 260 -14.01 -27.86 2.75
N ILE A 261 -13.76 -26.55 2.85
CA ILE A 261 -12.63 -25.90 2.17
C ILE A 261 -11.35 -26.31 2.89
N GLN A 262 -10.48 -27.04 2.20
CA GLN A 262 -9.22 -27.50 2.79
C GLN A 262 -8.24 -26.35 2.95
N LEU A 263 -7.96 -25.98 4.20
CA LEU A 263 -6.95 -25.00 4.56
C LEU A 263 -5.71 -25.71 5.10
N VAL A 264 -4.57 -25.54 4.43
CA VAL A 264 -3.28 -26.04 4.94
C VAL A 264 -2.77 -25.23 6.14
N ASP A 265 -3.28 -24.01 6.30
CA ASP A 265 -3.04 -23.12 7.43
C ASP A 265 -4.35 -22.40 7.79
N ARG A 266 -4.69 -22.30 9.08
CA ARG A 266 -5.90 -21.60 9.54
C ARG A 266 -5.89 -20.12 9.18
N GLU A 267 -4.72 -19.51 9.05
CA GLU A 267 -4.58 -18.11 8.66
C GLU A 267 -4.96 -17.84 7.19
N LEU A 268 -5.11 -18.89 6.37
CA LEU A 268 -5.63 -18.82 5.00
C LEU A 268 -7.17 -18.86 4.91
N ALA A 269 -7.87 -18.62 6.01
CA ALA A 269 -9.33 -18.56 6.02
C ALA A 269 -9.87 -17.72 4.84
N CYS A 270 -10.78 -18.33 4.09
CA CYS A 270 -11.32 -17.80 2.84
C CYS A 270 -12.74 -18.33 2.59
N ALA A 271 -13.42 -17.73 1.61
CA ALA A 271 -14.70 -18.22 1.09
C ALA A 271 -14.72 -18.11 -0.44
N PRO A 272 -15.52 -18.91 -1.16
CA PRO A 272 -15.69 -18.76 -2.60
C PRO A 272 -16.20 -17.35 -2.93
N ILE A 273 -15.70 -16.74 -4.00
CA ILE A 273 -15.99 -15.34 -4.36
C ILE A 273 -17.49 -15.09 -4.51
N ARG A 274 -18.21 -16.03 -5.14
CA ARG A 274 -19.66 -15.97 -5.38
C ARG A 274 -20.53 -16.50 -4.24
N SER A 275 -19.93 -16.87 -3.11
CA SER A 275 -20.70 -17.27 -1.93
C SER A 275 -21.27 -16.04 -1.23
N PRO A 276 -22.37 -16.17 -0.44
CA PRO A 276 -22.85 -15.09 0.40
C PRO A 276 -21.77 -14.51 1.35
N MET A 277 -20.87 -15.36 1.86
CA MET A 277 -19.73 -14.93 2.69
C MET A 277 -18.71 -14.11 1.88
N GLY A 278 -18.38 -14.57 0.67
CA GLY A 278 -17.47 -13.88 -0.25
C GLY A 278 -18.00 -12.51 -0.67
N GLU A 279 -19.26 -12.43 -1.08
CA GLU A 279 -19.92 -11.18 -1.46
C GLU A 279 -20.01 -10.20 -0.29
N SER A 280 -20.37 -10.69 0.91
CA SER A 280 -20.40 -9.88 2.13
C SER A 280 -19.03 -9.28 2.45
N TYR A 281 -17.97 -10.11 2.37
CA TYR A 281 -16.61 -9.63 2.60
C TYR A 281 -16.16 -8.63 1.54
N LEU A 282 -16.40 -8.91 0.26
CA LEU A 282 -16.04 -8.00 -0.83
C LEU A 282 -16.74 -6.64 -0.67
N GLY A 283 -18.04 -6.63 -0.32
CA GLY A 283 -18.78 -5.41 -0.02
C GLY A 283 -18.23 -4.62 1.18
N ALA A 284 -17.87 -5.31 2.27
CA ALA A 284 -17.25 -4.69 3.43
C ALA A 284 -15.83 -4.19 3.13
N MET A 285 -15.03 -4.97 2.42
CA MET A 285 -13.66 -4.62 2.01
C MET A 285 -13.65 -3.41 1.09
N ARG A 286 -14.57 -3.32 0.12
CA ARG A 286 -14.78 -2.12 -0.72
C ARG A 286 -15.16 -0.89 0.12
N SER A 287 -15.95 -1.08 1.17
CA SER A 287 -16.24 -0.02 2.16
C SER A 287 -14.96 0.44 2.89
N GLY A 288 -14.10 -0.52 3.27
CA GLY A 288 -12.76 -0.23 3.81
C GLY A 288 -11.86 0.51 2.84
N ILE A 289 -11.87 0.14 1.54
CA ILE A 289 -11.15 0.87 0.49
C ILE A 289 -11.61 2.33 0.44
N ASN A 290 -12.91 2.56 0.34
CA ASN A 290 -13.49 3.89 0.27
C ASN A 290 -13.15 4.71 1.52
N CYS A 291 -13.15 4.10 2.72
CA CYS A 291 -12.71 4.76 3.94
C CYS A 291 -11.27 5.28 3.86
N ALA A 292 -10.33 4.46 3.38
CA ALA A 292 -8.94 4.87 3.24
C ALA A 292 -8.76 5.98 2.20
N LEU A 293 -9.45 5.90 1.06
CA LEU A 293 -9.38 6.91 0.00
C LEU A 293 -9.93 8.25 0.51
N ALA A 294 -11.07 8.25 1.21
CA ALA A 294 -11.61 9.44 1.86
C ALA A 294 -10.64 10.01 2.91
N ASN A 295 -9.99 9.14 3.69
CA ASN A 295 -9.04 9.57 4.71
C ASN A 295 -7.83 10.29 4.10
N ARG A 296 -7.21 9.72 3.06
CA ARG A 296 -6.07 10.36 2.36
C ARG A 296 -6.46 11.68 1.68
N GLU A 297 -7.68 11.77 1.17
CA GLU A 297 -8.22 13.01 0.60
C GLU A 297 -8.37 14.12 1.66
N ILE A 298 -8.93 13.78 2.83
CA ILE A 298 -9.07 14.72 3.94
C ILE A 298 -7.71 15.18 4.47
N ILE A 299 -6.74 14.26 4.61
CA ILE A 299 -5.37 14.62 5.04
C ILE A 299 -4.72 15.53 4.00
N THR A 300 -4.94 15.28 2.71
CA THR A 300 -4.46 16.15 1.63
C THR A 300 -5.02 17.57 1.79
N HIS A 301 -6.32 17.70 2.09
CA HIS A 301 -6.94 18.99 2.33
C HIS A 301 -6.35 19.71 3.55
N PHE A 302 -6.20 19.03 4.69
CA PHE A 302 -5.60 19.63 5.89
C PHE A 302 -4.14 20.05 5.66
N MET A 303 -3.39 19.25 4.91
CA MET A 303 -2.03 19.62 4.51
C MET A 303 -2.04 20.87 3.64
N ARG A 304 -2.94 20.97 2.65
CA ARG A 304 -3.09 22.18 1.81
C ARG A 304 -3.42 23.42 2.64
N GLU A 305 -4.30 23.32 3.64
CA GLU A 305 -4.60 24.43 4.56
C GLU A 305 -3.34 24.91 5.29
N VAL A 306 -2.53 23.98 5.81
CA VAL A 306 -1.27 24.32 6.50
C VAL A 306 -0.28 24.99 5.54
N PHE A 307 -0.04 24.40 4.37
CA PHE A 307 0.87 25.01 3.39
C PHE A 307 0.38 26.39 2.94
N GLN A 308 -0.91 26.59 2.74
CA GLN A 308 -1.44 27.90 2.36
C GLN A 308 -1.29 28.96 3.46
N ASN A 309 -1.31 28.56 4.73
CA ASN A 309 -1.10 29.47 5.86
C ASN A 309 0.40 29.80 6.05
N GLU A 310 1.26 28.79 6.02
CA GLU A 310 2.70 28.95 6.29
C GLU A 310 3.48 29.44 5.05
N MET A 311 3.04 29.06 3.85
CA MET A 311 3.64 29.41 2.55
C MET A 311 2.54 29.77 1.52
N PRO A 312 1.92 30.96 1.63
CA PRO A 312 0.83 31.37 0.75
C PRO A 312 1.19 31.35 -0.75
N GLY A 313 0.29 30.81 -1.57
CA GLY A 313 0.47 30.74 -3.03
C GLY A 313 1.08 29.42 -3.53
N THR A 314 1.40 28.50 -2.63
CA THR A 314 1.79 27.12 -2.97
C THR A 314 0.65 26.41 -3.72
N GLN A 315 0.98 25.74 -4.82
CA GLN A 315 0.01 24.99 -5.63
C GLN A 315 0.26 23.50 -5.50
N ILE A 316 -0.37 22.90 -4.49
CA ILE A 316 -0.19 21.47 -4.22
C ILE A 316 -1.14 20.63 -5.08
N LYS A 317 -0.57 19.84 -5.98
CA LYS A 317 -1.31 18.98 -6.90
C LYS A 317 -1.02 17.52 -6.62
N LEU A 318 -2.07 16.71 -6.56
CA LEU A 318 -1.94 15.25 -6.50
C LEU A 318 -1.23 14.76 -7.76
N ILE A 319 -0.20 13.93 -7.61
CA ILE A 319 0.41 13.18 -8.72
C ILE A 319 -0.33 11.86 -8.86
N TYR A 320 -0.34 11.04 -7.81
CA TYR A 320 -1.06 9.78 -7.81
C TYR A 320 -1.35 9.27 -6.40
N ASP A 321 -2.43 8.52 -6.24
CA ASP A 321 -2.79 7.80 -5.00
C ASP A 321 -3.03 6.32 -5.34
N VAL A 322 -2.25 5.44 -4.70
CA VAL A 322 -2.29 3.99 -4.96
C VAL A 322 -2.35 3.19 -3.67
N SER A 323 -3.21 2.17 -3.65
CA SER A 323 -3.34 1.25 -2.51
C SER A 323 -2.49 -0.01 -2.69
N HIS A 324 -2.11 -0.63 -1.56
CA HIS A 324 -1.29 -1.85 -1.55
C HIS A 324 -1.82 -3.01 -0.70
N ASN A 325 -2.99 -2.86 -0.10
CA ASN A 325 -3.72 -3.91 0.62
C ASN A 325 -5.15 -4.01 0.09
N THR A 326 -5.36 -4.71 -1.02
CA THR A 326 -6.67 -4.76 -1.70
C THR A 326 -6.96 -6.13 -2.30
N CYS A 327 -8.21 -6.37 -2.65
CA CYS A 327 -8.61 -7.41 -3.59
C CYS A 327 -9.50 -6.75 -4.64
N LYS A 328 -9.11 -6.80 -5.92
CA LYS A 328 -9.83 -6.11 -7.00
C LYS A 328 -10.19 -7.06 -8.12
N GLU A 329 -11.37 -6.87 -8.68
CA GLU A 329 -11.76 -7.52 -9.92
C GLU A 329 -11.05 -6.82 -11.08
N GLU A 330 -10.26 -7.57 -11.82
CA GLU A 330 -9.45 -7.08 -12.92
C GLU A 330 -9.53 -8.03 -14.11
N THR A 331 -9.28 -7.50 -15.31
CA THR A 331 -9.27 -8.30 -16.54
C THR A 331 -7.83 -8.50 -16.99
N HIS A 332 -7.40 -9.76 -17.09
CA HIS A 332 -6.03 -10.15 -17.41
C HIS A 332 -6.00 -11.13 -18.59
N GLN A 333 -4.88 -11.17 -19.32
CA GLN A 333 -4.62 -12.21 -20.33
C GLN A 333 -3.89 -13.38 -19.68
N VAL A 334 -4.49 -14.57 -19.78
CA VAL A 334 -3.98 -15.81 -19.16
C VAL A 334 -3.99 -16.88 -20.25
N ASP A 335 -2.80 -17.34 -20.66
CA ASP A 335 -2.62 -18.34 -21.73
C ASP A 335 -3.39 -18.00 -23.03
N GLY A 336 -3.36 -16.71 -23.40
CA GLY A 336 -4.05 -16.17 -24.59
C GLY A 336 -5.56 -15.99 -24.43
N LYS A 337 -6.11 -16.17 -23.22
CA LYS A 337 -7.53 -15.94 -22.92
C LYS A 337 -7.70 -14.75 -21.99
N THR A 338 -8.67 -13.90 -22.31
CA THR A 338 -9.12 -12.85 -21.40
C THR A 338 -9.89 -13.47 -20.24
N MET A 339 -9.41 -13.27 -19.01
CA MET A 339 -10.05 -13.75 -17.78
C MET A 339 -10.38 -12.59 -16.85
N ARG A 340 -11.52 -12.67 -16.16
CA ARG A 340 -11.83 -11.81 -15.01
C ARG A 340 -11.31 -12.48 -13.76
N LEU A 341 -10.46 -11.81 -13.02
CA LEU A 341 -9.80 -12.36 -11.83
C LEU A 341 -9.98 -11.42 -10.64
N PHE A 342 -10.05 -12.00 -9.45
CA PHE A 342 -9.96 -11.26 -8.19
C PHE A 342 -8.51 -11.30 -7.72
N VAL A 343 -7.81 -10.18 -7.88
CA VAL A 343 -6.38 -10.05 -7.60
C VAL A 343 -6.20 -9.53 -6.17
N HIS A 344 -5.76 -10.42 -5.28
CA HIS A 344 -5.32 -10.07 -3.94
C HIS A 344 -3.92 -9.48 -3.98
N ARG A 345 -3.76 -8.30 -3.38
CA ARG A 345 -2.47 -7.66 -3.16
C ARG A 345 -2.36 -7.30 -1.69
N LYS A 346 -1.31 -7.79 -1.01
CA LYS A 346 -1.02 -7.47 0.39
C LYS A 346 0.42 -7.03 0.52
N GLY A 347 0.62 -5.75 0.81
CA GLY A 347 1.92 -5.10 0.63
C GLY A 347 2.41 -5.23 -0.81
N ALA A 348 1.51 -5.11 -1.79
CA ALA A 348 1.86 -5.10 -3.20
C ALA A 348 0.96 -4.10 -3.91
N THR A 349 1.51 -3.39 -4.88
CA THR A 349 0.86 -2.25 -5.52
C THR A 349 0.48 -2.60 -6.96
N ARG A 350 -0.67 -2.12 -7.43
CA ARG A 350 -1.02 -2.20 -8.86
C ARG A 350 -0.02 -1.39 -9.69
N ALA A 351 0.39 -1.91 -10.83
CA ALA A 351 1.51 -1.42 -11.64
C ALA A 351 1.19 -1.58 -13.14
N PHE A 352 0.02 -1.10 -13.56
CA PHE A 352 -0.41 -1.21 -14.96
C PHE A 352 0.56 -0.54 -15.93
N GLY A 353 0.77 -1.20 -17.06
CA GLY A 353 1.70 -0.75 -18.09
C GLY A 353 1.16 0.38 -18.99
N PRO A 354 2.02 0.95 -19.85
CA PRO A 354 1.59 1.86 -20.90
C PRO A 354 0.48 1.24 -21.77
N GLY A 355 -0.52 2.05 -22.13
CA GLY A 355 -1.65 1.67 -22.97
C GLY A 355 -2.83 1.07 -22.21
N HIS A 356 -2.68 0.73 -20.92
CA HIS A 356 -3.75 0.07 -20.17
C HIS A 356 -5.03 0.93 -20.12
N PRO A 357 -6.22 0.38 -20.44
CA PRO A 357 -7.46 1.16 -20.64
C PRO A 357 -7.96 1.85 -19.37
N GLN A 358 -7.66 1.31 -18.19
CA GLN A 358 -8.03 1.91 -16.90
C GLN A 358 -7.15 3.11 -16.50
N LEU A 359 -6.05 3.37 -17.22
CA LEU A 359 -5.23 4.56 -16.96
C LEU A 359 -5.86 5.80 -17.59
N THR A 360 -5.82 6.91 -16.85
CA THR A 360 -6.20 8.23 -17.34
C THR A 360 -5.24 8.73 -18.42
N LYS A 361 -5.66 9.75 -19.16
CA LYS A 361 -4.92 10.27 -20.33
C LYS A 361 -3.46 10.62 -19.99
N ASP A 362 -3.23 11.21 -18.83
CA ASP A 362 -1.91 11.65 -18.35
C ASP A 362 -0.94 10.47 -18.17
N PHE A 363 -1.43 9.33 -17.70
CA PHE A 363 -0.60 8.16 -17.39
C PHE A 363 -0.62 7.09 -18.48
N ARG A 364 -1.64 7.07 -19.34
CA ARG A 364 -1.81 6.00 -20.34
C ARG A 364 -0.61 5.85 -21.27
N GLN A 365 0.10 6.92 -21.62
CA GLN A 365 1.26 6.81 -22.50
C GLN A 365 2.52 6.27 -21.82
N VAL A 366 2.64 6.42 -20.50
CA VAL A 366 3.88 6.13 -19.76
C VAL A 366 3.74 4.97 -18.79
N GLY A 367 2.52 4.59 -18.40
CA GLY A 367 2.21 3.59 -17.38
C GLY A 367 1.77 4.20 -16.05
N GLN A 368 1.27 3.36 -15.15
CA GLN A 368 0.77 3.78 -13.84
C GLN A 368 1.92 4.22 -12.92
N PRO A 369 1.83 5.37 -12.23
CA PRO A 369 2.75 5.69 -11.14
C PRO A 369 2.71 4.62 -10.04
N VAL A 370 3.87 4.20 -9.57
CA VAL A 370 4.04 3.27 -8.44
C VAL A 370 4.93 3.97 -7.41
N ILE A 371 4.42 4.14 -6.18
CA ILE A 371 5.08 4.93 -5.14
C ILE A 371 5.60 3.97 -4.07
N ILE A 372 6.91 3.93 -3.87
CA ILE A 372 7.59 3.03 -2.94
C ILE A 372 8.15 3.85 -1.78
N GLY A 373 7.55 3.67 -0.61
CA GLY A 373 8.08 4.22 0.65
C GLY A 373 9.29 3.44 1.14
N GLY A 374 10.34 4.14 1.52
CA GLY A 374 11.45 3.55 2.27
C GLY A 374 11.12 3.47 3.77
N SER A 375 11.89 4.22 4.55
CA SER A 375 11.69 4.47 5.98
C SER A 375 11.94 5.95 6.25
N MET A 376 11.66 6.42 7.47
CA MET A 376 11.78 7.84 7.84
C MET A 376 13.18 8.47 7.70
N GLY A 377 14.20 7.68 7.36
CA GLY A 377 15.58 8.13 7.15
C GLY A 377 16.22 7.60 5.86
N THR A 378 15.47 6.92 5.00
CA THR A 378 16.00 6.35 3.75
C THR A 378 15.25 6.90 2.55
N ALA A 379 15.75 6.60 1.34
CA ALA A 379 15.11 7.06 0.13
C ALA A 379 13.70 6.48 -0.04
N SER A 380 12.86 7.22 -0.76
CA SER A 380 11.66 6.66 -1.39
C SER A 380 11.83 6.71 -2.91
N TYR A 381 11.00 5.98 -3.63
CA TYR A 381 11.08 5.92 -5.09
C TYR A 381 9.72 6.17 -5.74
N ILE A 382 9.79 6.82 -6.90
CA ILE A 382 8.71 6.90 -7.85
C ILE A 382 9.12 6.00 -9.01
N LEU A 383 8.28 5.00 -9.27
CA LEU A 383 8.44 4.03 -10.33
C LEU A 383 7.24 4.15 -11.28
N VAL A 384 7.29 3.41 -12.38
CA VAL A 384 6.18 3.28 -13.31
C VAL A 384 5.93 1.82 -13.65
N GLY A 385 4.66 1.43 -13.75
CA GLY A 385 4.23 0.11 -14.19
C GLY A 385 4.66 -0.21 -15.62
N THR A 386 4.82 -1.49 -15.93
CA THR A 386 5.33 -1.95 -17.22
C THR A 386 4.38 -2.95 -17.87
N ALA A 387 4.45 -3.10 -19.20
CA ALA A 387 3.70 -4.14 -19.90
C ALA A 387 4.13 -5.57 -19.49
N SER A 388 5.37 -5.73 -19.02
CA SER A 388 5.88 -7.02 -18.53
C SER A 388 5.18 -7.44 -17.22
N ALA A 389 4.90 -6.50 -16.32
CA ALA A 389 4.18 -6.78 -15.07
C ALA A 389 2.78 -7.36 -15.31
N GLU A 390 2.08 -6.94 -16.36
CA GLU A 390 0.74 -7.47 -16.71
C GLU A 390 0.78 -8.99 -16.86
N ASN A 391 1.79 -9.51 -17.56
CA ASN A 391 1.93 -10.94 -17.82
C ASN A 391 2.64 -11.69 -16.68
N LYS A 392 3.54 -11.03 -15.95
CA LYS A 392 4.37 -11.68 -14.91
C LYS A 392 3.71 -11.74 -13.54
N SER A 393 2.87 -10.77 -13.20
CA SER A 393 2.38 -10.57 -11.83
C SER A 393 0.98 -9.95 -11.77
N PHE A 394 0.18 -10.09 -12.84
CA PHE A 394 -1.14 -9.48 -12.94
C PHE A 394 -1.08 -7.95 -12.73
N GLY A 395 -0.11 -7.31 -13.37
CA GLY A 395 0.10 -5.87 -13.29
C GLY A 395 0.41 -5.43 -11.86
N SER A 396 1.31 -6.11 -11.16
CA SER A 396 1.63 -5.84 -9.74
C SER A 396 3.12 -5.67 -9.48
N ALA A 397 3.45 -4.89 -8.45
CA ALA A 397 4.82 -4.63 -8.00
C ALA A 397 4.91 -4.56 -6.45
N CYS A 398 6.14 -4.38 -5.93
CA CYS A 398 6.40 -4.10 -4.52
C CYS A 398 5.70 -2.80 -4.04
N HIS A 399 5.61 -2.61 -2.72
CA HIS A 399 4.97 -1.44 -2.11
C HIS A 399 5.89 -0.58 -1.25
N GLY A 400 7.01 -1.13 -0.77
CA GLY A 400 7.91 -0.45 0.15
C GLY A 400 9.21 -1.21 0.34
N ALA A 401 9.99 -0.85 1.36
CA ALA A 401 11.21 -1.59 1.69
C ALA A 401 10.95 -2.99 2.29
N GLY A 402 9.84 -3.18 2.99
CA GLY A 402 9.56 -4.39 3.76
C GLY A 402 10.42 -4.49 5.04
N ARG A 403 9.86 -5.06 6.10
CA ARG A 403 10.56 -5.15 7.39
C ARG A 403 11.60 -6.26 7.35
N ALA A 404 12.79 -5.98 7.87
CA ALA A 404 13.85 -6.96 8.12
C ALA A 404 13.78 -7.53 9.54
N MET A 405 13.06 -6.88 10.46
CA MET A 405 12.86 -7.35 11.83
C MET A 405 11.53 -6.92 12.44
N SER A 406 11.12 -7.63 13.50
CA SER A 406 9.89 -7.31 14.25
C SER A 406 10.00 -5.97 14.98
N ARG A 407 8.86 -5.33 15.26
CA ARG A 407 8.79 -4.10 16.06
C ARG A 407 9.39 -4.28 17.46
N HIS A 408 9.15 -5.44 18.08
CA HIS A 408 9.70 -5.77 19.40
C HIS A 408 11.24 -5.86 19.38
N GLN A 409 11.82 -6.49 18.36
CA GLN A 409 13.27 -6.51 18.18
C GLN A 409 13.83 -5.09 17.99
N ALA A 410 13.16 -4.26 17.19
CA ALA A 410 13.57 -2.88 16.96
C ALA A 410 13.59 -2.04 18.26
N THR A 411 12.53 -2.11 19.08
CA THR A 411 12.48 -1.38 20.37
C THR A 411 13.52 -1.80 21.40
N LYS A 412 14.08 -3.01 21.27
CA LYS A 412 15.18 -3.46 22.13
C LYS A 412 16.53 -2.91 21.68
N LYS A 413 16.69 -2.63 20.38
CA LYS A 413 17.95 -2.21 19.77
C LYS A 413 18.11 -0.70 19.74
N TRP A 414 17.01 0.04 19.54
CA TRP A 414 17.06 1.49 19.36
C TRP A 414 16.16 2.26 20.33
N ARG A 415 16.54 3.51 20.57
CA ARG A 415 15.75 4.49 21.30
C ARG A 415 15.32 5.59 20.34
N GLY A 416 14.03 5.89 20.29
CA GLY A 416 13.49 6.86 19.32
C GLY A 416 14.09 8.26 19.44
N SER A 417 14.39 8.72 20.66
CA SER A 417 15.02 10.03 20.88
C SER A 417 16.43 10.12 20.28
N GLU A 418 17.18 9.02 20.27
CA GLU A 418 18.50 8.95 19.65
C GLU A 418 18.38 8.95 18.12
N ILE A 419 17.43 8.20 17.57
CA ILE A 419 17.15 8.19 16.13
C ILE A 419 16.76 9.58 15.63
N ILE A 420 15.88 10.30 16.35
CA ILE A 420 15.48 11.67 15.99
C ILE A 420 16.70 12.58 15.94
N LYS A 421 17.58 12.50 16.94
CA LYS A 421 18.82 13.32 16.98
C LYS A 421 19.76 12.98 15.82
N GLN A 422 19.94 11.70 15.52
CA GLN A 422 20.80 11.24 14.41
C GLN A 422 20.26 11.70 13.06
N LEU A 423 18.95 11.58 12.84
CA LEU A 423 18.30 12.04 11.60
C LEU A 423 18.33 13.57 11.47
N ALA A 424 18.19 14.30 12.58
CA ALA A 424 18.32 15.76 12.57
C ALA A 424 19.74 16.21 12.15
N GLN A 425 20.80 15.49 12.54
CA GLN A 425 22.17 15.74 12.08
C GLN A 425 22.35 15.52 10.57
N GLN A 426 21.51 14.68 9.96
CA GLN A 426 21.45 14.47 8.51
C GLN A 426 20.50 15.47 7.82
N GLY A 427 19.96 16.44 8.57
CA GLY A 427 18.99 17.40 8.08
C GLY A 427 17.60 16.81 7.86
N ILE A 428 17.19 15.76 8.58
CA ILE A 428 15.85 15.17 8.47
C ILE A 428 15.09 15.45 9.77
N PHE A 429 13.99 16.19 9.67
CA PHE A 429 13.18 16.58 10.83
C PHE A 429 12.05 15.59 11.07
N ILE A 430 12.08 14.95 12.24
CA ILE A 430 11.05 13.99 12.63
C ILE A 430 10.11 14.63 13.65
N ARG A 431 8.80 14.47 13.44
CA ARG A 431 7.77 14.74 14.44
C ARG A 431 6.96 13.48 14.70
N SER A 432 6.84 13.13 15.97
CA SER A 432 6.05 11.99 16.43
C SER A 432 5.58 12.19 17.85
N SER A 433 4.39 11.68 18.15
CA SER A 433 3.84 11.61 19.50
C SER A 433 4.41 10.42 20.30
N SER A 434 5.20 9.55 19.67
CA SER A 434 5.66 8.29 20.26
C SER A 434 7.13 8.00 19.96
N TYR A 435 8.02 8.24 20.93
CA TYR A 435 9.42 7.80 20.85
C TYR A 435 9.55 6.28 20.66
N ARG A 436 8.62 5.51 21.21
CA ARG A 436 8.58 4.06 20.97
C ARG A 436 8.24 3.75 19.52
N GLY A 437 7.24 4.42 18.94
CA GLY A 437 6.87 4.26 17.52
C GLY A 437 8.05 4.59 16.60
N VAL A 438 8.78 5.66 16.89
CA VAL A 438 10.02 6.00 16.18
C VAL A 438 11.07 4.88 16.26
N ALA A 439 11.23 4.24 17.41
CA ALA A 439 12.16 3.10 17.55
C ALA A 439 11.67 1.85 16.79
N GLU A 440 10.37 1.59 16.76
CA GLU A 440 9.77 0.47 16.01
C GLU A 440 9.99 0.61 14.49
N GLU A 441 10.10 1.85 14.03
CA GLU A 441 10.20 2.24 12.63
C GLU A 441 11.58 2.80 12.24
N ALA A 442 12.62 2.45 13.02
CA ALA A 442 14.01 2.79 12.75
C ALA A 442 14.41 2.38 11.31
N PRO A 443 15.24 3.17 10.60
CA PRO A 443 15.62 2.87 9.21
C PRO A 443 16.16 1.45 9.00
N GLU A 444 17.00 0.97 9.92
CA GLU A 444 17.64 -0.34 9.90
C GLU A 444 16.71 -1.48 10.34
N ALA A 445 15.46 -1.18 10.72
CA ALA A 445 14.43 -2.19 10.92
C ALA A 445 13.82 -2.69 9.59
N TYR A 446 14.13 -2.00 8.50
CA TYR A 446 13.67 -2.28 7.14
C TYR A 446 14.81 -2.85 6.28
N LYS A 447 14.45 -3.54 5.19
CA LYS A 447 15.41 -3.91 4.16
C LYS A 447 15.92 -2.65 3.45
N ASN A 448 17.02 -2.78 2.71
CA ASN A 448 17.46 -1.69 1.84
C ASN A 448 16.47 -1.52 0.68
N VAL A 449 15.75 -0.39 0.66
CA VAL A 449 14.79 -0.04 -0.39
C VAL A 449 15.42 0.01 -1.79
N ASP A 450 16.70 0.38 -1.89
CA ASP A 450 17.41 0.44 -3.17
C ASP A 450 17.46 -0.96 -3.82
N PHE A 451 17.76 -2.00 -3.03
CA PHE A 451 17.82 -3.39 -3.51
C PHE A 451 16.45 -3.94 -3.92
N VAL A 452 15.40 -3.59 -3.17
CA VAL A 452 14.02 -3.96 -3.52
C VAL A 452 13.63 -3.35 -4.87
N VAL A 453 13.93 -2.07 -5.05
CA VAL A 453 13.60 -1.32 -6.27
C VAL A 453 14.44 -1.78 -7.47
N ASP A 454 15.72 -2.10 -7.26
CA ASP A 454 16.58 -2.72 -8.27
C ASP A 454 16.03 -4.07 -8.73
N ALA A 455 15.65 -4.94 -7.78
CA ALA A 455 15.07 -6.24 -8.10
C ALA A 455 13.73 -6.11 -8.83
N ALA A 456 12.86 -5.17 -8.44
CA ALA A 456 11.60 -4.93 -9.13
C ALA A 456 11.82 -4.45 -10.58
N GLN A 457 12.80 -3.56 -10.81
CA GLN A 457 13.14 -3.11 -12.15
C GLN A 457 13.76 -4.23 -13.00
N ALA A 458 14.74 -4.95 -12.44
CA ALA A 458 15.45 -6.01 -13.17
C ALA A 458 14.54 -7.22 -13.50
N SER A 459 13.52 -7.47 -12.67
CA SER A 459 12.48 -8.47 -12.94
C SER A 459 11.49 -8.02 -14.03
N GLY A 460 11.54 -6.75 -14.44
CA GLY A 460 10.62 -6.14 -15.40
C GLY A 460 9.22 -5.92 -14.82
N LEU A 461 9.11 -5.68 -13.50
CA LEU A 461 7.82 -5.31 -12.89
C LEU A 461 7.59 -3.81 -13.01
N THR A 462 8.63 -3.01 -12.82
CA THR A 462 8.58 -1.55 -12.85
C THR A 462 9.77 -0.96 -13.59
N GLN A 463 9.73 0.35 -13.86
CA GLN A 463 10.89 1.13 -14.26
C GLN A 463 11.09 2.30 -13.28
N LYS A 464 12.35 2.61 -12.92
CA LYS A 464 12.66 3.75 -12.07
C LYS A 464 12.35 5.07 -12.79
N VAL A 465 11.68 5.98 -12.09
CA VAL A 465 11.40 7.35 -12.57
C VAL A 465 12.19 8.36 -11.77
N ALA A 466 12.06 8.33 -10.44
CA ALA A 466 12.77 9.26 -9.55
C ALA A 466 13.13 8.64 -8.19
N ARG A 467 14.22 9.14 -7.60
CA ARG A 467 14.61 8.87 -6.21
C ARG A 467 14.36 10.10 -5.35
N LEU A 468 13.72 9.89 -4.22
CA LEU A 468 13.35 10.92 -3.25
C LEU A 468 14.24 10.81 -2.01
N ALA A 469 14.57 11.93 -1.37
CA ALA A 469 15.20 11.95 -0.06
C ALA A 469 14.30 12.66 0.96
N PRO A 470 14.10 12.08 2.16
CA PRO A 470 13.26 12.68 3.19
C PRO A 470 13.86 13.99 3.70
N LEU A 471 13.00 14.93 4.03
CA LEU A 471 13.34 16.22 4.62
C LEU A 471 12.62 16.41 5.96
N VAL A 472 11.33 16.07 5.99
CA VAL A 472 10.46 16.11 7.17
C VAL A 472 9.62 14.86 7.18
N CYS A 473 9.49 14.17 8.31
CA CYS A 473 8.63 13.00 8.45
C CYS A 473 7.78 13.10 9.73
N ILE A 474 6.46 13.14 9.54
CA ILE A 474 5.44 13.19 10.59
C ILE A 474 4.87 11.79 10.73
N LYS A 475 4.92 11.22 11.93
CA LYS A 475 4.40 9.87 12.20
C LYS A 475 3.73 9.76 13.56
N GLY A 476 2.95 8.69 13.74
CA GLY A 476 2.28 8.38 14.99
C GLY A 476 3.09 7.62 16.02
#